data_AF-A0A350QWQ3-F1
#
_entry.id   AF-A0A350QWQ3-F1
#
_cell.length_a   1.000
_cell.length_b   1.000
_cell.length_c   1.000
_cell.angle_alpha   90.00
_cell.angle_beta   90.00
_cell.angle_gamma   90.00
#
_symmetry.space_group_name_H-M   'P 1'
#
loop_
_entity.id
_entity.type
_entity.pdbx_description
1 polymer ?
#
loop_
_entity_poly.entity_id
_entity_poly.type
_entity_poly.pdbx_seq_one_letter_code
_entity_poly.pdbx_strand_id
1 'polypeptide(L)'
;MAINENKSDPDNANDVSSSEEPVDASTRETPAGLTVEEIAERPYDEREVWDSNKNFLYIALGIIGLVVAAYYFFQQSEQKDSSKRSEAFVKASMETEGAEARFLGFAKEYDGTLGGVASFRAAVLQYQAKRYADAAESFQAAVSSLGEDPLRGRAMLGRGVSLLKQGSSEAQGLTILKELSSDAGLLPVDRAEARFLLAVHALTKGDDDGFSAELSELSGDLNASYFHSRLEELAKTRKLLGLAKSLPELNLSEGNAFLGTNRVRPGVKTLESGLQYEVLKAGTGSSPLSDDEVEVHYHGTLLSGEVFDSSVERGEPSKFGVGGVIKGWTEALQLMRVGDKWKLFIPSDLAYGESGSNSIGPNETLTFEVELLSITPRPEPVSPESNATLVLDPNSTALPSPVIDLNGSTVKPDANKSLGESPLKLDLNGSR
;
A
#
# COMPACT_ATOMS: atom_id res chain seq x y z
N MET A 1 38.62 -43.97 -7.12
CA MET A 1 38.94 -45.20 -7.88
C MET A 1 38.11 -45.16 -9.16
N ALA A 2 38.71 -45.54 -10.28
CA ALA A 2 38.36 -45.14 -11.64
C ALA A 2 37.01 -45.67 -12.20
N ILE A 3 36.35 -44.81 -12.99
CA ILE A 3 35.85 -45.00 -14.38
C ILE A 3 35.37 -46.42 -14.76
N ASN A 4 34.12 -46.60 -15.24
CA ASN A 4 33.79 -46.70 -16.67
C ASN A 4 32.32 -47.07 -16.96
N GLU A 5 31.85 -46.56 -18.10
CA GLU A 5 30.60 -46.83 -18.81
C GLU A 5 30.46 -48.31 -19.25
N ASN A 6 29.22 -48.79 -19.52
CA ASN A 6 28.72 -49.05 -20.89
C ASN A 6 27.58 -50.10 -20.97
N LYS A 7 26.62 -49.78 -21.84
CA LYS A 7 25.55 -50.51 -22.56
C LYS A 7 25.42 -52.05 -22.55
N SER A 8 24.16 -52.47 -22.35
CA SER A 8 23.23 -53.22 -23.26
C SER A 8 23.59 -54.59 -23.89
N ASP A 9 22.80 -55.61 -23.46
CA ASP A 9 22.14 -56.74 -24.20
C ASP A 9 22.95 -57.77 -25.02
N PRO A 10 22.40 -58.96 -25.43
CA PRO A 10 21.18 -59.70 -25.04
C PRO A 10 21.37 -61.26 -24.89
N ASP A 11 20.28 -61.96 -24.53
CA ASP A 11 19.88 -63.37 -24.81
C ASP A 11 20.92 -64.50 -24.93
N ASN A 12 20.81 -65.54 -24.07
CA ASN A 12 20.84 -66.93 -24.55
C ASN A 12 20.19 -67.91 -23.55
N ALA A 13 19.63 -68.96 -24.15
CA ALA A 13 18.66 -69.91 -23.66
C ALA A 13 19.20 -71.10 -22.83
N ASN A 14 18.24 -71.69 -22.11
CA ASN A 14 17.98 -73.12 -21.91
C ASN A 14 18.91 -74.04 -21.12
N ASP A 15 18.20 -74.96 -20.43
CA ASP A 15 18.54 -76.36 -20.14
C ASP A 15 19.49 -76.62 -18.96
N VAL A 16 19.31 -77.64 -18.10
CA VAL A 16 18.53 -78.90 -18.14
C VAL A 16 18.43 -79.36 -16.67
N SER A 17 17.23 -79.68 -16.17
CA SER A 17 16.75 -81.04 -15.85
C SER A 17 17.19 -81.65 -14.51
N SER A 18 16.20 -82.18 -13.77
CA SER A 18 15.92 -83.62 -13.74
C SER A 18 15.25 -84.03 -12.43
N SER A 19 13.96 -84.35 -12.52
CA SER A 19 13.40 -85.57 -11.92
C SER A 19 12.08 -85.89 -12.64
N GLU A 20 12.18 -86.61 -13.76
CA GLU A 20 11.13 -87.51 -14.28
C GLU A 20 11.50 -88.93 -13.84
N GLU A 21 10.53 -89.81 -13.55
CA GLU A 21 9.96 -90.78 -14.51
C GLU A 21 9.00 -91.76 -13.75
N PRO A 22 8.24 -92.65 -14.41
CA PRO A 22 7.59 -92.54 -15.72
C PRO A 22 6.15 -93.14 -15.77
N VAL A 23 5.62 -93.07 -16.99
CA VAL A 23 4.28 -93.35 -17.54
C VAL A 23 3.88 -94.84 -17.56
N ASP A 24 2.59 -95.14 -17.44
CA ASP A 24 1.98 -96.20 -18.27
C ASP A 24 0.54 -95.86 -18.68
N ALA A 25 0.24 -96.11 -19.95
CA ALA A 25 -0.98 -95.82 -20.65
C ALA A 25 -1.59 -97.13 -21.14
N SER A 26 -2.48 -97.74 -20.37
CA SER A 26 -3.44 -98.76 -20.86
C SER A 26 -4.30 -99.29 -19.73
N THR A 27 -5.47 -98.67 -19.47
CA THR A 27 -6.79 -99.32 -19.49
C THR A 27 -7.84 -98.29 -19.07
N ARG A 28 -8.66 -97.86 -20.03
CA ARG A 28 -9.94 -97.22 -19.74
C ARG A 28 -10.86 -98.31 -19.21
N GLU A 29 -11.05 -98.38 -17.90
CA GLU A 29 -12.25 -98.98 -17.33
C GLU A 29 -13.23 -97.85 -17.00
N THR A 30 -14.22 -97.78 -17.87
CA THR A 30 -15.49 -97.05 -17.78
C THR A 30 -16.07 -97.15 -16.36
N PRO A 31 -16.49 -96.05 -15.69
CA PRO A 31 -17.50 -96.21 -14.66
C PRO A 31 -18.72 -96.84 -15.34
N ALA A 32 -19.21 -97.94 -14.76
CA ALA A 32 -20.33 -98.72 -15.27
C ALA A 32 -21.41 -97.79 -15.82
N GLY A 33 -21.64 -97.89 -17.13
CA GLY A 33 -22.73 -97.18 -17.77
C GLY A 33 -24.01 -97.53 -17.03
N LEU A 34 -24.85 -96.52 -16.80
CA LEU A 34 -26.29 -96.76 -16.65
C LEU A 34 -26.70 -97.70 -17.78
N THR A 35 -27.37 -98.79 -17.41
CA THR A 35 -27.88 -99.76 -18.37
C THR A 35 -28.79 -99.06 -19.39
N VAL A 36 -28.88 -99.58 -20.62
CA VAL A 36 -29.73 -99.01 -21.68
C VAL A 36 -31.22 -98.96 -21.25
N GLU A 37 -31.59 -99.69 -20.20
CA GLU A 37 -32.91 -99.63 -19.54
C GLU A 37 -33.05 -98.61 -18.37
N GLU A 38 -31.99 -97.94 -17.89
CA GLU A 38 -32.09 -96.88 -16.87
C GLU A 38 -32.01 -95.45 -17.45
N ILE A 39 -31.68 -95.32 -18.74
CA ILE A 39 -31.85 -94.08 -19.53
C ILE A 39 -33.23 -94.13 -20.21
N ALA A 40 -34.27 -94.45 -19.44
CA ALA A 40 -35.65 -94.28 -19.88
C ALA A 40 -35.98 -92.77 -19.84
N GLU A 41 -35.92 -92.16 -21.02
CA GLU A 41 -36.45 -90.86 -21.42
C GLU A 41 -37.40 -90.23 -20.39
N ARG A 42 -36.92 -89.27 -19.60
CA ARG A 42 -37.72 -88.06 -19.42
C ARG A 42 -37.33 -87.13 -20.55
N PRO A 43 -38.25 -86.81 -21.50
CA PRO A 43 -37.96 -85.77 -22.46
C PRO A 43 -37.58 -84.53 -21.65
N TYR A 44 -36.47 -83.87 -22.01
CA TYR A 44 -36.17 -82.55 -21.49
C TYR A 44 -37.32 -81.64 -21.92
N ASP A 45 -38.32 -81.49 -21.04
CA ASP A 45 -39.49 -80.69 -21.30
C ASP A 45 -39.14 -79.26 -20.96
N GLU A 46 -38.76 -78.50 -21.99
CA GLU A 46 -38.51 -77.06 -21.90
C GLU A 46 -39.66 -76.32 -21.20
N ARG A 47 -40.89 -76.84 -21.25
CA ARG A 47 -42.06 -76.26 -20.57
C ARG A 47 -42.05 -76.52 -19.07
N GLU A 48 -41.59 -77.69 -18.61
CA GLU A 48 -41.55 -78.03 -17.17
C GLU A 48 -40.44 -77.26 -16.44
N VAL A 49 -39.27 -77.11 -17.09
CA VAL A 49 -38.15 -76.30 -16.57
C VAL A 49 -38.50 -74.81 -16.60
N TRP A 50 -39.13 -74.33 -17.66
CA TRP A 50 -39.66 -72.97 -17.73
C TRP A 50 -40.73 -72.73 -16.67
N ASP A 51 -41.69 -73.64 -16.48
CA ASP A 51 -42.76 -73.46 -15.49
C ASP A 51 -42.25 -73.52 -14.04
N SER A 52 -41.21 -74.29 -13.75
CA SER A 52 -40.55 -74.30 -12.43
C SER A 52 -39.74 -73.03 -12.16
N ASN A 53 -39.06 -72.48 -13.18
CA ASN A 53 -38.11 -71.38 -12.98
C ASN A 53 -38.62 -70.00 -13.43
N LYS A 54 -39.75 -69.91 -14.15
CA LYS A 54 -40.30 -68.63 -14.66
C LYS A 54 -40.59 -67.66 -13.52
N ASN A 55 -41.11 -68.15 -12.39
CA ASN A 55 -41.43 -67.30 -11.25
C ASN A 55 -40.15 -66.73 -10.63
N PHE A 56 -39.09 -67.52 -10.51
CA PHE A 56 -37.79 -67.05 -10.04
C PHE A 56 -37.17 -66.03 -11.01
N LEU A 57 -37.24 -66.29 -12.32
CA LEU A 57 -36.75 -65.38 -13.35
C LEU A 57 -37.52 -64.06 -13.36
N TYR A 58 -38.86 -64.08 -13.27
CA TYR A 58 -39.68 -62.87 -13.19
C TYR A 58 -39.45 -62.08 -11.91
N ILE A 59 -39.23 -62.77 -10.78
CA ILE A 59 -38.85 -62.12 -9.52
C ILE A 59 -37.46 -61.47 -9.66
N ALA A 60 -36.47 -62.16 -10.22
CA ALA A 60 -35.12 -61.62 -10.42
C ALA A 60 -35.12 -60.41 -11.37
N LEU A 61 -35.84 -60.50 -12.49
CA LEU A 61 -36.00 -59.39 -13.44
C LEU A 61 -36.79 -58.22 -12.83
N GLY A 62 -37.80 -58.51 -12.00
CA GLY A 62 -38.54 -57.49 -11.26
C GLY A 62 -37.69 -56.75 -10.23
N ILE A 63 -36.80 -57.45 -9.52
CA ILE A 63 -35.84 -56.85 -8.58
C ILE A 63 -34.84 -55.97 -9.34
N ILE A 64 -34.27 -56.46 -10.45
CA ILE A 64 -33.36 -55.67 -11.28
C ILE A 64 -34.07 -54.43 -11.82
N GLY A 65 -35.31 -54.57 -12.30
CA GLY A 65 -36.13 -53.46 -12.77
C GLY A 65 -36.41 -52.43 -11.66
N LEU A 66 -36.68 -52.86 -10.44
CA LEU A 66 -36.86 -51.97 -9.28
C LEU A 66 -35.57 -51.28 -8.86
N VAL A 67 -34.43 -51.96 -8.89
CA VAL A 67 -33.12 -51.36 -8.57
C VAL A 67 -32.74 -50.33 -9.63
N VAL A 68 -32.94 -50.64 -10.91
CA VAL A 68 -32.69 -49.71 -12.01
C VAL A 68 -33.66 -48.53 -11.93
N ALA A 69 -34.95 -48.76 -11.68
CA ALA A 69 -35.93 -47.69 -11.52
C ALA A 69 -35.62 -46.82 -10.29
N ALA A 70 -35.20 -47.42 -9.17
CA ALA A 70 -34.75 -46.70 -7.98
C ALA A 70 -33.49 -45.88 -8.27
N TYR A 71 -32.52 -46.43 -9.01
CA TYR A 71 -31.32 -45.72 -9.43
C TYR A 71 -31.63 -44.52 -10.34
N TYR A 72 -32.47 -44.71 -11.36
CA TYR A 72 -32.92 -43.62 -12.24
C TYR A 72 -33.79 -42.60 -11.50
N PHE A 73 -34.66 -43.04 -10.60
CA PHE A 73 -35.48 -42.16 -9.76
C PHE A 73 -34.61 -41.34 -8.81
N PHE A 74 -33.61 -41.96 -8.19
CA PHE A 74 -32.67 -41.29 -7.28
C PHE A 74 -31.83 -40.27 -8.05
N GLN A 75 -31.24 -40.64 -9.20
CA GLN A 75 -30.55 -39.69 -10.07
C GLN A 75 -31.45 -38.55 -10.55
N GLN A 76 -32.69 -38.85 -10.97
CA GLN A 76 -33.61 -37.82 -11.45
C GLN A 76 -34.09 -36.91 -10.30
N SER A 77 -34.21 -37.44 -9.08
CA SER A 77 -34.51 -36.65 -7.88
C SER A 77 -33.34 -35.74 -7.50
N GLU A 78 -32.10 -36.27 -7.49
CA GLU A 78 -30.88 -35.49 -7.25
C GLU A 78 -30.69 -34.41 -8.33
N GLN A 79 -30.99 -34.71 -9.59
CA GLN A 79 -30.90 -33.74 -10.68
C GLN A 79 -31.96 -32.64 -10.57
N LYS A 80 -33.19 -32.97 -10.16
CA LYS A 80 -34.25 -31.97 -9.91
C LYS A 80 -33.93 -31.10 -8.71
N ASP A 81 -33.38 -31.67 -7.64
CA ASP A 81 -33.00 -30.92 -6.45
C ASP A 81 -31.76 -30.06 -6.71
N SER A 82 -30.79 -30.55 -7.47
CA SER A 82 -29.63 -29.78 -7.96
C SER A 82 -30.04 -28.61 -8.86
N SER A 83 -31.03 -28.82 -9.74
CA SER A 83 -31.59 -27.76 -10.58
C SER A 83 -32.25 -26.66 -9.74
N LYS A 84 -33.07 -27.04 -8.74
CA LYS A 84 -33.71 -26.07 -7.84
C LYS A 84 -32.70 -25.30 -7.00
N ARG A 85 -31.66 -25.97 -6.50
CA ARG A 85 -30.53 -25.35 -5.77
C ARG A 85 -29.82 -24.32 -6.62
N SER A 86 -29.52 -24.67 -7.86
CA SER A 86 -28.85 -23.77 -8.82
C SER A 86 -29.73 -22.56 -9.17
N GLU A 87 -31.03 -22.77 -9.38
CA GLU A 87 -32.01 -21.70 -9.63
C GLU A 87 -32.13 -20.74 -8.43
N ALA A 88 -32.22 -21.27 -7.21
CA ALA A 88 -32.27 -20.47 -6.00
C ALA A 88 -30.99 -19.64 -5.79
N PHE A 89 -29.81 -20.20 -6.11
CA PHE A 89 -28.54 -19.48 -6.07
C PHE A 89 -28.47 -18.35 -7.10
N VAL A 90 -28.90 -18.60 -8.34
CA VAL A 90 -28.97 -17.57 -9.39
C VAL A 90 -29.91 -16.44 -8.95
N LYS A 91 -31.09 -16.77 -8.42
CA LYS A 91 -32.05 -15.79 -7.92
C LYS A 91 -31.48 -14.93 -6.79
N ALA A 92 -30.68 -15.51 -5.88
CA ALA A 92 -29.99 -14.76 -4.84
C ALA A 92 -28.98 -13.74 -5.41
N SER A 93 -28.42 -14.02 -6.60
CA SER A 93 -27.35 -13.26 -7.24
C SER A 93 -27.82 -12.14 -8.19
N MET A 94 -29.11 -12.08 -8.56
CA MET A 94 -29.61 -11.15 -9.59
C MET A 94 -29.89 -9.72 -9.09
N GLU A 95 -30.14 -9.54 -7.79
CA GLU A 95 -30.49 -8.26 -7.21
C GLU A 95 -29.44 -7.83 -6.18
N THR A 96 -29.08 -6.54 -6.16
CA THR A 96 -28.06 -5.99 -5.24
C THR A 96 -28.65 -5.67 -3.87
N GLU A 97 -29.88 -5.15 -3.82
CA GLU A 97 -30.57 -4.82 -2.58
C GLU A 97 -31.08 -6.09 -1.89
N GLY A 98 -30.77 -6.27 -0.60
CA GLY A 98 -31.11 -7.50 0.15
C GLY A 98 -30.28 -8.74 -0.22
N ALA A 99 -29.22 -8.59 -1.02
CA ALA A 99 -28.38 -9.70 -1.47
C ALA A 99 -27.73 -10.47 -0.31
N GLU A 100 -27.23 -9.75 0.72
CA GLU A 100 -26.63 -10.36 1.91
C GLU A 100 -27.60 -11.33 2.59
N ALA A 101 -28.84 -10.88 2.88
CA ALA A 101 -29.84 -11.69 3.54
C ALA A 101 -30.24 -12.93 2.72
N ARG A 102 -30.32 -12.80 1.38
CA ARG A 102 -30.58 -13.92 0.49
C ARG A 102 -29.45 -14.95 0.50
N PHE A 103 -28.20 -14.50 0.44
CA PHE A 103 -27.04 -15.39 0.49
C PHE A 103 -26.92 -16.10 1.85
N LEU A 104 -27.13 -15.38 2.96
CA LEU A 104 -27.15 -15.98 4.30
C LEU A 104 -28.30 -16.99 4.45
N GLY A 105 -29.49 -16.64 3.93
CA GLY A 105 -30.63 -17.56 3.91
C GLY A 105 -30.34 -18.82 3.11
N PHE A 106 -29.78 -18.66 1.91
CA PHE A 106 -29.38 -19.78 1.05
C PHE A 106 -28.35 -20.68 1.73
N ALA A 107 -27.29 -20.09 2.31
CA ALA A 107 -26.25 -20.83 3.00
C ALA A 107 -26.75 -21.60 4.24
N LYS A 108 -27.84 -21.14 4.85
CA LYS A 108 -28.50 -21.84 5.96
C LYS A 108 -29.34 -23.03 5.49
N GLU A 109 -29.92 -22.93 4.30
CA GLU A 109 -30.81 -23.95 3.72
C GLU A 109 -30.02 -25.05 2.99
N TYR A 110 -28.90 -24.70 2.36
CA TYR A 110 -28.11 -25.60 1.53
C TYR A 110 -26.69 -25.74 2.05
N ASP A 111 -26.29 -26.97 2.37
CA ASP A 111 -24.94 -27.34 2.73
C ASP A 111 -24.05 -27.59 1.48
N GLY A 112 -22.76 -27.84 1.72
CA GLY A 112 -21.77 -28.09 0.67
C GLY A 112 -21.32 -26.84 -0.10
N THR A 113 -20.74 -27.05 -1.29
CA THR A 113 -20.00 -26.02 -2.03
C THR A 113 -20.83 -24.77 -2.34
N LEU A 114 -22.08 -24.92 -2.79
CA LEU A 114 -22.94 -23.75 -3.11
C LEU A 114 -23.30 -22.94 -1.87
N GLY A 115 -23.53 -23.58 -0.72
CA GLY A 115 -23.72 -22.90 0.57
C GLY A 115 -22.45 -22.16 1.00
N GLY A 116 -21.28 -22.76 0.76
CA GLY A 116 -19.98 -22.11 0.97
C GLY A 116 -19.77 -20.88 0.09
N VAL A 117 -20.08 -20.96 -1.19
CA VAL A 117 -20.02 -19.82 -2.13
C VAL A 117 -21.00 -18.72 -1.70
N ALA A 118 -22.21 -19.06 -1.27
CA ALA A 118 -23.17 -18.09 -0.75
C ALA A 118 -22.65 -17.40 0.51
N SER A 119 -22.09 -18.15 1.46
CA SER A 119 -21.44 -17.60 2.66
C SER A 119 -20.30 -16.65 2.31
N PHE A 120 -19.46 -17.01 1.33
CA PHE A 120 -18.40 -16.15 0.83
C PHE A 120 -18.94 -14.84 0.24
N ARG A 121 -19.99 -14.91 -0.59
CA ARG A 121 -20.62 -13.71 -1.18
C ARG A 121 -21.20 -12.79 -0.11
N ALA A 122 -21.88 -13.35 0.90
CA ALA A 122 -22.37 -12.57 2.04
C ALA A 122 -21.22 -11.90 2.82
N ALA A 123 -20.14 -12.64 3.08
CA ALA A 123 -18.97 -12.12 3.78
C ALA A 123 -18.31 -10.93 3.05
N VAL A 124 -18.21 -10.98 1.71
CA VAL A 124 -17.70 -9.87 0.91
C VAL A 124 -18.57 -8.61 1.05
N LEU A 125 -19.89 -8.76 1.04
CA LEU A 125 -20.82 -7.63 1.24
C LEU A 125 -20.67 -7.03 2.64
N GLN A 126 -20.56 -7.87 3.66
CA GLN A 126 -20.34 -7.44 5.05
C GLN A 126 -18.99 -6.71 5.19
N TYR A 127 -17.93 -7.22 4.57
CA TYR A 127 -16.62 -6.58 4.55
C TYR A 127 -16.66 -5.20 3.88
N GLN A 128 -17.33 -5.09 2.73
CA GLN A 128 -17.54 -3.81 2.04
C GLN A 128 -18.33 -2.82 2.89
N ALA A 129 -19.32 -3.30 3.65
CA ALA A 129 -20.06 -2.54 4.64
C ALA A 129 -19.27 -2.25 5.94
N LYS A 130 -17.98 -2.62 6.00
CA LYS A 130 -17.08 -2.48 7.16
C LYS A 130 -17.55 -3.22 8.42
N ARG A 131 -18.44 -4.21 8.26
CA ARG A 131 -18.90 -5.11 9.32
C ARG A 131 -17.94 -6.29 9.46
N TYR A 132 -16.71 -6.01 9.93
CA TYR A 132 -15.61 -6.96 9.88
C TYR A 132 -15.79 -8.20 10.76
N ALA A 133 -16.50 -8.08 11.89
CA ALA A 133 -16.82 -9.23 12.74
C ALA A 133 -17.74 -10.21 12.00
N ASP A 134 -18.87 -9.70 11.49
CA ASP A 134 -19.83 -10.49 10.70
C ASP A 134 -19.18 -11.11 9.46
N ALA A 135 -18.34 -10.34 8.77
CA ALA A 135 -17.58 -10.83 7.61
C ALA A 135 -16.66 -11.99 8.00
N ALA A 136 -15.93 -11.89 9.11
CA ALA A 136 -15.05 -12.96 9.57
C ALA A 136 -15.82 -14.26 9.90
N GLU A 137 -17.01 -14.14 10.50
CA GLU A 137 -17.90 -15.27 10.77
C GLU A 137 -18.41 -15.92 9.48
N SER A 138 -18.91 -15.11 8.54
CA SER A 138 -19.41 -15.61 7.25
C SER A 138 -18.30 -16.21 6.39
N PHE A 139 -17.08 -15.65 6.42
CA PHE A 139 -15.92 -16.28 5.77
C PHE A 139 -15.56 -17.61 6.44
N GLN A 140 -15.64 -17.72 7.77
CA GLN A 140 -15.41 -19.01 8.45
C GLN A 140 -16.46 -20.07 8.04
N ALA A 141 -17.73 -19.67 7.92
CA ALA A 141 -18.78 -20.54 7.40
C ALA A 141 -18.43 -21.01 5.97
N ALA A 142 -17.99 -20.09 5.11
CA ALA A 142 -17.53 -20.43 3.77
C ALA A 142 -16.38 -21.45 3.77
N VAL A 143 -15.33 -21.21 4.56
CA VAL A 143 -14.18 -22.15 4.68
C VAL A 143 -14.63 -23.55 5.10
N SER A 144 -15.61 -23.63 6.01
CA SER A 144 -16.11 -24.91 6.54
C SER A 144 -16.91 -25.70 5.49
N SER A 145 -17.61 -25.01 4.58
CA SER A 145 -18.47 -25.63 3.57
C SER A 145 -17.81 -25.89 2.21
N LEU A 146 -16.72 -25.17 1.89
CA LEU A 146 -16.09 -25.22 0.56
C LEU A 146 -15.24 -26.49 0.31
N GLY A 147 -14.81 -27.21 1.35
CA GLY A 147 -14.03 -28.45 1.17
C GLY A 147 -12.72 -28.20 0.42
N GLU A 148 -12.53 -28.84 -0.73
CA GLU A 148 -11.37 -28.68 -1.63
C GLU A 148 -11.61 -27.63 -2.75
N ASP A 149 -12.71 -26.89 -2.68
CA ASP A 149 -13.00 -25.85 -3.68
C ASP A 149 -11.91 -24.75 -3.67
N PRO A 150 -11.39 -24.32 -4.84
CA PRO A 150 -10.35 -23.30 -4.92
C PRO A 150 -10.70 -21.96 -4.23
N LEU A 151 -11.99 -21.66 -4.03
CA LEU A 151 -12.44 -20.47 -3.31
C LEU A 151 -12.13 -20.52 -1.81
N ARG A 152 -11.79 -21.69 -1.26
CA ARG A 152 -11.47 -21.85 0.17
C ARG A 152 -10.30 -20.97 0.60
N GLY A 153 -9.24 -20.90 -0.21
CA GLY A 153 -8.08 -20.03 0.09
C GLY A 153 -8.48 -18.55 0.14
N ARG A 154 -9.30 -18.11 -0.81
CA ARG A 154 -9.90 -16.76 -0.79
C ARG A 154 -10.76 -16.49 0.43
N ALA A 155 -11.56 -17.46 0.87
CA ALA A 155 -12.38 -17.32 2.08
C ALA A 155 -11.50 -17.19 3.35
N MET A 156 -10.45 -18.00 3.45
CA MET A 156 -9.46 -17.92 4.54
C MET A 156 -8.71 -16.57 4.55
N LEU A 157 -8.27 -16.07 3.38
CA LEU A 157 -7.71 -14.72 3.24
C LEU A 157 -8.69 -13.65 3.72
N GLY A 158 -9.94 -13.71 3.26
CA GLY A 158 -11.00 -12.79 3.65
C GLY A 158 -11.24 -12.78 5.16
N ARG A 159 -11.25 -13.96 5.80
CA ARG A 159 -11.35 -14.10 7.25
C ARG A 159 -10.17 -13.47 7.97
N GLY A 160 -8.95 -13.81 7.57
CA GLY A 160 -7.72 -13.28 8.17
C GLY A 160 -7.67 -11.76 8.11
N VAL A 161 -7.93 -11.18 6.93
CA VAL A 161 -7.97 -9.71 6.74
C VAL A 161 -9.09 -9.06 7.54
N SER A 162 -10.28 -9.67 7.62
CA SER A 162 -11.38 -9.14 8.42
C SER A 162 -11.02 -9.05 9.90
N LEU A 163 -10.36 -10.08 10.44
CA LEU A 163 -9.91 -10.10 11.84
C LEU A 163 -8.80 -9.06 12.11
N LEU A 164 -7.88 -8.87 11.16
CA LEU A 164 -6.88 -7.80 11.24
C LEU A 164 -7.54 -6.41 11.25
N LYS A 165 -8.58 -6.20 10.43
CA LYS A 165 -9.32 -4.93 10.36
C LYS A 165 -10.17 -4.65 11.59
N GLN A 166 -10.61 -5.69 12.30
CA GLN A 166 -11.33 -5.56 13.57
C GLN A 166 -10.43 -5.04 14.71
N GLY A 167 -9.13 -5.33 14.67
CA GLY A 167 -8.13 -4.88 15.66
C GLY A 167 -8.12 -5.70 16.96
N SER A 168 -9.29 -6.08 17.51
CA SER A 168 -9.37 -6.91 18.73
C SER A 168 -8.91 -8.36 18.54
N SER A 169 -8.79 -8.80 17.28
CA SER A 169 -8.56 -10.19 16.89
C SER A 169 -7.31 -10.34 16.01
N GLU A 170 -6.36 -9.40 16.12
CA GLU A 170 -5.16 -9.32 15.27
C GLU A 170 -4.37 -10.64 15.26
N ALA A 171 -4.09 -11.21 16.43
CA ALA A 171 -3.33 -12.46 16.55
C ALA A 171 -4.02 -13.63 15.83
N GLN A 172 -5.35 -13.73 15.92
CA GLN A 172 -6.10 -14.78 15.22
C GLN A 172 -6.03 -14.59 13.70
N GLY A 173 -6.13 -13.34 13.23
CA GLY A 173 -5.97 -13.02 11.82
C GLY A 173 -4.60 -13.42 11.27
N LEU A 174 -3.53 -13.11 12.02
CA LEU A 174 -2.16 -13.50 11.65
C LEU A 174 -1.97 -15.01 11.62
N THR A 175 -2.54 -15.73 12.60
CA THR A 175 -2.49 -17.21 12.61
C THR A 175 -3.13 -17.78 11.34
N ILE A 176 -4.31 -17.30 10.95
CA ILE A 176 -5.00 -17.77 9.73
C ILE A 176 -4.17 -17.48 8.48
N LEU A 177 -3.54 -16.30 8.38
CA LEU A 177 -2.68 -15.98 7.25
C LEU A 177 -1.44 -16.87 7.20
N LYS A 178 -0.84 -17.22 8.35
CA LYS A 178 0.30 -18.15 8.44
C LYS A 178 -0.07 -19.59 8.06
N GLU A 179 -1.23 -20.05 8.51
CA GLU A 179 -1.79 -21.34 8.12
C GLU A 179 -2.00 -21.37 6.60
N LEU A 180 -2.63 -20.33 6.06
CA LEU A 180 -2.87 -20.22 4.62
C LEU A 180 -1.58 -20.20 3.81
N SER A 181 -0.57 -19.42 4.21
CA SER A 181 0.68 -19.29 3.45
C SER A 181 1.49 -20.59 3.37
N SER A 182 1.23 -21.53 4.29
CA SER A 182 1.94 -22.80 4.41
C SER A 182 1.15 -23.99 3.81
N ASP A 183 -0.10 -23.80 3.42
CA ASP A 183 -0.98 -24.89 2.96
C ASP A 183 -0.78 -25.20 1.46
N ALA A 184 0.02 -26.24 1.18
CA ALA A 184 0.32 -26.68 -0.18
C ALA A 184 -0.92 -27.11 -0.99
N GLY A 185 -2.06 -27.40 -0.34
CA GLY A 185 -3.32 -27.73 -1.01
C GLY A 185 -4.07 -26.53 -1.59
N LEU A 186 -3.73 -25.31 -1.16
CA LEU A 186 -4.35 -24.09 -1.65
C LEU A 186 -3.69 -23.54 -2.92
N LEU A 187 -4.34 -22.57 -3.57
CA LEU A 187 -3.79 -21.93 -4.76
C LEU A 187 -2.49 -21.16 -4.42
N PRO A 188 -1.44 -21.25 -5.26
CA PRO A 188 -0.20 -20.50 -5.05
C PRO A 188 -0.42 -18.99 -4.89
N VAL A 189 -1.37 -18.41 -5.65
CA VAL A 189 -1.71 -16.98 -5.56
C VAL A 189 -2.27 -16.60 -4.20
N ASP A 190 -3.06 -17.47 -3.56
CA ASP A 190 -3.63 -17.19 -2.24
C ASP A 190 -2.52 -17.22 -1.19
N ARG A 191 -1.64 -18.22 -1.26
CA ARG A 191 -0.48 -18.32 -0.37
C ARG A 191 0.43 -17.12 -0.48
N ALA A 192 0.77 -16.73 -1.71
CA ALA A 192 1.61 -15.57 -1.98
C ALA A 192 0.97 -14.28 -1.44
N GLU A 193 -0.35 -14.12 -1.57
CA GLU A 193 -1.06 -12.98 -1.00
C GLU A 193 -1.06 -12.98 0.53
N ALA A 194 -1.20 -14.13 1.19
CA ALA A 194 -1.07 -14.21 2.64
C ALA A 194 0.34 -13.81 3.11
N ARG A 195 1.39 -14.31 2.44
CA ARG A 195 2.78 -13.92 2.72
C ARG A 195 3.00 -12.43 2.52
N PHE A 196 2.44 -11.87 1.45
CA PHE A 196 2.47 -10.43 1.21
C PHE A 196 1.84 -9.66 2.38
N LEU A 197 0.65 -10.07 2.85
CA LEU A 197 -0.04 -9.43 3.96
C LEU A 197 0.73 -9.57 5.29
N LEU A 198 1.34 -10.72 5.54
CA LEU A 198 2.22 -10.95 6.70
C LEU A 198 3.46 -10.05 6.64
N ALA A 199 4.10 -9.94 5.48
CA ALA A 199 5.26 -9.06 5.28
C ALA A 199 4.88 -7.58 5.48
N VAL A 200 3.75 -7.13 4.91
CA VAL A 200 3.25 -5.77 5.14
C VAL A 200 3.00 -5.52 6.62
N HIS A 201 2.38 -6.47 7.32
CA HIS A 201 2.16 -6.37 8.76
C HIS A 201 3.47 -6.27 9.55
N ALA A 202 4.44 -7.15 9.28
CA ALA A 202 5.76 -7.13 9.89
C ALA A 202 6.46 -5.78 9.67
N LEU A 203 6.39 -5.26 8.43
CA LEU A 203 6.86 -3.92 8.09
C LEU A 203 6.19 -2.85 8.96
N THR A 204 4.87 -2.88 9.15
CA THR A 204 4.19 -1.89 10.01
C THR A 204 4.59 -1.96 11.48
N LYS A 205 4.95 -3.15 11.99
CA LYS A 205 5.39 -3.35 13.38
C LYS A 205 6.89 -3.09 13.58
N GLY A 206 7.63 -2.90 12.49
CA GLY A 206 9.10 -2.79 12.53
C GLY A 206 9.80 -4.11 12.83
N ASP A 207 9.14 -5.23 12.49
CA ASP A 207 9.71 -6.56 12.52
C ASP A 207 10.43 -6.83 11.20
N ASP A 208 11.69 -6.39 11.12
CA ASP A 208 12.51 -6.52 9.91
C ASP A 208 12.86 -8.00 9.61
N ASP A 209 12.94 -8.85 10.64
CA ASP A 209 13.19 -10.30 10.49
C ASP A 209 11.98 -11.00 9.89
N GLY A 210 10.78 -10.75 10.43
CA GLY A 210 9.53 -11.28 9.90
C GLY A 210 9.26 -10.81 8.46
N PHE A 211 9.55 -9.54 8.16
CA PHE A 211 9.48 -9.03 6.79
C PHE A 211 10.43 -9.77 5.85
N SER A 212 11.69 -9.95 6.25
CA SER A 212 12.72 -10.58 5.43
C SER A 212 12.42 -12.06 5.17
N ALA A 213 11.88 -12.76 6.17
CA ALA A 213 11.46 -14.15 6.04
C ALA A 213 10.40 -14.33 4.95
N GLU A 214 9.32 -13.53 5.00
CA GLU A 214 8.25 -13.63 4.01
C GLU A 214 8.70 -13.15 2.61
N LEU A 215 9.56 -12.12 2.54
CA LEU A 215 10.13 -11.66 1.28
C LEU A 215 10.97 -12.75 0.59
N SER A 216 11.74 -13.52 1.38
CA SER A 216 12.56 -14.63 0.88
C SER A 216 11.71 -15.79 0.38
N GLU A 217 10.59 -16.08 1.04
CA GLU A 217 9.67 -17.12 0.58
C GLU A 217 8.99 -16.72 -0.74
N LEU A 218 8.64 -15.44 -0.88
CA LEU A 218 8.06 -14.90 -2.12
C LEU A 218 9.06 -14.85 -3.28
N SER A 219 10.36 -14.66 -3.03
CA SER A 219 11.36 -14.65 -4.10
C SER A 219 11.59 -16.03 -4.72
N GLY A 220 11.31 -17.11 -3.97
CA GLY A 220 11.37 -18.49 -4.45
C GLY A 220 10.16 -18.93 -5.29
N ASP A 221 9.05 -18.18 -5.29
CA ASP A 221 7.84 -18.51 -6.03
C ASP A 221 7.72 -17.69 -7.32
N LEU A 222 7.85 -18.36 -8.47
CA LEU A 222 7.73 -17.74 -9.79
C LEU A 222 6.37 -17.05 -10.02
N ASN A 223 5.31 -17.50 -9.34
CA ASN A 223 3.97 -16.90 -9.44
C ASN A 223 3.78 -15.72 -8.48
N ALA A 224 4.76 -15.41 -7.64
CA ALA A 224 4.69 -14.36 -6.63
C ALA A 224 5.49 -13.09 -6.97
N SER A 225 6.04 -13.00 -8.19
CA SER A 225 6.87 -11.88 -8.65
C SER A 225 6.24 -10.50 -8.42
N TYR A 226 4.92 -10.38 -8.63
CA TYR A 226 4.16 -9.14 -8.34
C TYR A 226 4.18 -8.76 -6.86
N PHE A 227 4.00 -9.73 -5.97
CA PHE A 227 3.99 -9.48 -4.51
C PHE A 227 5.40 -9.15 -4.01
N HIS A 228 6.40 -9.89 -4.49
CA HIS A 228 7.79 -9.66 -4.15
C HIS A 228 8.25 -8.24 -4.55
N SER A 229 8.03 -7.84 -5.81
CA SER A 229 8.43 -6.50 -6.28
C SER A 229 7.74 -5.38 -5.49
N ARG A 230 6.46 -5.55 -5.17
CA ARG A 230 5.71 -4.59 -4.37
C ARG A 230 6.26 -4.46 -2.95
N LEU A 231 6.71 -5.54 -2.32
CA LEU A 231 7.35 -5.47 -1.00
C LEU A 231 8.72 -4.79 -1.05
N GLU A 232 9.50 -5.02 -2.11
CA GLU A 232 10.76 -4.30 -2.30
C GLU A 232 10.54 -2.80 -2.44
N GLU A 233 9.54 -2.39 -3.22
CA GLU A 233 9.14 -0.98 -3.36
C GLU A 233 8.73 -0.39 -2.00
N LEU A 234 7.89 -1.09 -1.23
CA LEU A 234 7.48 -0.65 0.09
C LEU A 234 8.66 -0.52 1.07
N ALA A 235 9.61 -1.46 1.03
CA ALA A 235 10.83 -1.41 1.83
C ALA A 235 11.70 -0.20 1.46
N LYS A 236 11.88 0.06 0.16
CA LYS A 236 12.59 1.26 -0.35
C LYS A 236 11.90 2.54 0.13
N THR A 237 10.58 2.64 -0.02
CA THR A 237 9.81 3.82 0.42
C THR A 237 9.89 4.02 1.93
N ARG A 238 9.77 2.96 2.74
CA ARG A 238 9.95 3.04 4.20
C ARG A 238 11.34 3.55 4.56
N LYS A 239 12.38 3.02 3.92
CA LYS A 239 13.77 3.46 4.16
C LYS A 239 13.96 4.93 3.82
N LEU A 240 13.44 5.37 2.67
CA LEU A 240 13.47 6.78 2.27
C LEU A 240 12.71 7.67 3.25
N LEU A 241 11.53 7.25 3.71
CA LEU A 241 10.76 7.99 4.71
C LEU A 241 11.50 8.05 6.05
N GLY A 242 12.15 6.96 6.47
CA GLY A 242 12.99 6.92 7.67
C GLY A 242 14.15 7.90 7.58
N LEU A 243 14.85 7.90 6.44
CA LEU A 243 15.93 8.85 6.17
C LEU A 243 15.41 10.29 6.21
N ALA A 244 14.32 10.60 5.49
CA ALA A 244 13.72 11.93 5.46
C ALA A 244 13.33 12.44 6.86
N LYS A 245 12.77 11.55 7.71
CA LYS A 245 12.45 11.88 9.11
C LYS A 245 13.68 12.12 9.98
N SER A 246 14.82 11.50 9.65
CA SER A 246 16.08 11.71 10.37
C SER A 246 16.85 12.95 9.92
N LEU A 247 16.56 13.51 8.73
CA LEU A 247 17.30 14.66 8.19
C LEU A 247 17.39 15.87 9.14
N PRO A 248 16.32 16.32 9.83
CA PRO A 248 16.42 17.46 10.73
C PRO A 248 17.45 17.27 11.84
N GLU A 249 17.53 16.06 12.41
CA GLU A 249 18.46 15.74 13.50
C GLU A 249 19.89 15.57 12.97
N LEU A 250 20.04 14.88 11.81
CA LEU A 250 21.32 14.70 11.15
C LEU A 250 21.94 16.06 10.77
N ASN A 251 21.17 16.91 10.09
CA ASN A 251 21.62 18.23 9.66
C ASN A 251 21.95 19.14 10.84
N LEU A 252 21.14 19.10 11.92
CA LEU A 252 21.41 19.86 13.14
C LEU A 252 22.72 19.40 13.81
N SER A 253 22.92 18.08 13.91
CA SER A 253 24.14 17.50 14.49
C SER A 253 25.38 17.85 13.65
N GLU A 254 25.31 17.65 12.33
CA GLU A 254 26.39 18.00 11.41
C GLU A 254 26.70 19.50 11.43
N GLY A 255 25.66 20.34 11.41
CA GLY A 255 25.77 21.78 11.52
C GLY A 255 26.47 22.22 12.82
N ASN A 256 26.06 21.66 13.95
CA ASN A 256 26.67 21.95 15.25
C ASN A 256 28.12 21.47 15.34
N ALA A 257 28.44 20.30 14.79
CA ALA A 257 29.80 19.79 14.74
C ALA A 257 30.71 20.67 13.86
N PHE A 258 30.20 21.07 12.69
CA PHE A 258 30.89 21.99 11.79
C PHE A 258 31.16 23.33 12.48
N LEU A 259 30.14 23.99 13.04
CA LEU A 259 30.27 25.27 13.74
C LEU A 259 31.14 25.17 15.01
N GLY A 260 31.11 24.02 15.69
CA GLY A 260 32.00 23.70 16.81
C GLY A 260 33.47 23.69 16.42
N THR A 261 33.78 23.13 15.24
CA THR A 261 35.14 23.09 14.70
C THR A 261 35.54 24.44 14.06
N ASN A 262 34.59 25.10 13.40
CA ASN A 262 34.83 26.32 12.64
C ASN A 262 35.16 27.51 13.54
N ARG A 263 34.56 27.60 14.74
CA ARG A 263 34.81 28.72 15.68
C ARG A 263 36.26 28.85 16.14
N VAL A 264 37.04 27.76 16.09
CA VAL A 264 38.46 27.76 16.51
C VAL A 264 39.42 27.99 15.33
N ARG A 265 38.91 28.07 14.10
CA ARG A 265 39.75 28.36 12.92
C ARG A 265 40.28 29.80 12.99
N PRO A 266 41.58 30.02 12.70
CA PRO A 266 42.12 31.38 12.60
C PRO A 266 41.34 32.23 11.59
N GLY A 267 41.02 33.47 11.96
CA GLY A 267 40.27 34.41 11.12
C GLY A 267 38.74 34.33 11.29
N VAL A 268 38.21 33.26 11.88
CA VAL A 268 36.78 33.14 12.20
C VAL A 268 36.48 33.85 13.52
N LYS A 269 35.42 34.66 13.51
CA LYS A 269 34.83 35.31 14.69
C LYS A 269 33.43 34.74 14.91
N THR A 270 33.05 34.56 16.17
CA THR A 270 31.72 34.09 16.57
C THR A 270 31.02 35.19 17.37
N LEU A 271 29.78 35.49 17.01
CA LEU A 271 28.91 36.44 17.70
C LEU A 271 28.08 35.72 18.77
N GLU A 272 27.44 36.49 19.65
CA GLU A 272 26.62 35.95 20.74
C GLU A 272 25.41 35.14 20.24
N SER A 273 24.87 35.51 19.07
CA SER A 273 23.80 34.78 18.39
C SER A 273 24.23 33.39 17.89
N GLY A 274 25.53 33.10 17.87
CA GLY A 274 26.10 31.89 17.25
C GLY A 274 26.51 32.07 15.80
N LEU A 275 26.16 33.19 15.16
CA LEU A 275 26.65 33.54 13.82
C LEU A 275 28.19 33.57 13.83
N GLN A 276 28.81 32.92 12.83
CA GLN A 276 30.24 32.98 12.64
C GLN A 276 30.57 33.66 11.31
N TYR A 277 31.68 34.38 11.27
CA TYR A 277 32.12 35.03 10.04
C TYR A 277 33.64 35.12 9.96
N GLU A 278 34.15 35.20 8.72
CA GLU A 278 35.55 35.40 8.37
C GLU A 278 35.62 36.58 7.39
N VAL A 279 36.46 37.57 7.69
CA VAL A 279 36.63 38.74 6.81
C VAL A 279 37.63 38.37 5.71
N LEU A 280 37.16 38.24 4.47
CA LEU A 280 37.99 37.93 3.30
C LEU A 280 38.63 39.18 2.71
N LYS A 281 37.91 40.31 2.74
CA LYS A 281 38.38 41.62 2.30
C LYS A 281 37.72 42.69 3.16
N ALA A 282 38.53 43.64 3.64
CA ALA A 282 38.04 44.77 4.42
C ALA A 282 37.63 45.94 3.50
N GLY A 283 36.41 46.42 3.68
CA GLY A 283 35.87 47.65 3.11
C GLY A 283 36.19 48.87 3.95
N THR A 284 35.99 50.05 3.37
CA THR A 284 36.29 51.34 4.02
C THR A 284 35.08 52.26 4.11
N GLY A 285 33.93 51.87 3.56
CA GLY A 285 32.72 52.68 3.60
C GLY A 285 31.92 52.55 4.90
N SER A 286 30.70 53.07 4.88
CA SER A 286 29.76 53.01 6.00
C SER A 286 29.15 51.63 6.16
N SER A 287 28.60 51.35 7.34
CA SER A 287 27.77 50.18 7.61
C SER A 287 26.29 50.52 7.41
N PRO A 288 25.48 49.60 6.87
CA PRO A 288 24.05 49.81 6.69
C PRO A 288 23.28 49.75 8.01
N LEU A 289 22.18 50.49 8.09
CA LEU A 289 21.18 50.40 9.15
C LEU A 289 20.16 49.28 8.84
N SER A 290 19.39 48.86 9.84
CA SER A 290 18.42 47.76 9.72
C SER A 290 17.31 48.02 8.69
N ASP A 291 17.01 49.27 8.38
CA ASP A 291 15.95 49.71 7.48
C ASP A 291 16.43 50.12 6.08
N ASP A 292 17.75 50.13 5.87
CA ASP A 292 18.38 50.42 4.58
C ASP A 292 18.17 49.30 3.56
N GLU A 293 18.36 49.64 2.29
CA GLU A 293 18.55 48.69 1.21
C GLU A 293 20.05 48.57 0.89
N VAL A 294 20.52 47.35 0.65
CA VAL A 294 21.90 47.05 0.26
C VAL A 294 21.94 46.39 -1.10
N GLU A 295 23.02 46.62 -1.83
CA GLU A 295 23.35 45.90 -3.04
C GLU A 295 24.57 45.00 -2.77
N VAL A 296 24.42 43.71 -3.06
CA VAL A 296 25.42 42.70 -2.72
C VAL A 296 25.69 41.73 -3.86
N HIS A 297 26.94 41.26 -3.93
CA HIS A 297 27.22 39.96 -4.53
C HIS A 297 27.22 38.89 -3.45
N TYR A 298 26.64 37.73 -3.74
CA TYR A 298 26.67 36.62 -2.80
C TYR A 298 26.72 35.26 -3.49
N HIS A 299 27.22 34.27 -2.73
CA HIS A 299 27.28 32.88 -3.10
C HIS A 299 26.96 32.02 -1.88
N GLY A 300 25.79 31.38 -1.88
CA GLY A 300 25.27 30.56 -0.79
C GLY A 300 25.39 29.06 -1.09
N THR A 301 26.00 28.33 -0.16
CA THR A 301 26.21 26.88 -0.26
C THR A 301 25.78 26.15 1.02
N LEU A 302 25.30 24.93 0.84
CA LEU A 302 25.10 23.98 1.96
C LEU A 302 26.46 23.45 2.42
N LEU A 303 26.50 22.76 3.57
CA LEU A 303 27.74 22.12 4.06
C LEU A 303 28.23 21.01 3.12
N SER A 304 27.34 20.43 2.32
CA SER A 304 27.67 19.48 1.25
C SER A 304 28.48 20.11 0.10
N GLY A 305 28.51 21.45 0.03
CA GLY A 305 29.08 22.21 -1.09
C GLY A 305 28.09 22.49 -2.22
N GLU A 306 26.84 22.01 -2.12
CA GLU A 306 25.79 22.33 -3.07
C GLU A 306 25.45 23.83 -3.02
N VAL A 307 25.46 24.48 -4.19
CA VAL A 307 25.06 25.88 -4.35
C VAL A 307 23.53 25.93 -4.42
N PHE A 308 22.91 26.65 -3.48
CA PHE A 308 21.45 26.83 -3.49
C PHE A 308 21.02 28.19 -4.02
N ASP A 309 21.88 29.21 -3.93
CA ASP A 309 21.60 30.55 -4.48
C ASP A 309 22.90 31.35 -4.67
N SER A 310 23.05 32.03 -5.81
CA SER A 310 24.27 32.76 -6.17
C SER A 310 23.97 33.92 -7.12
N SER A 311 24.19 35.17 -6.67
CA SER A 311 24.11 36.32 -7.58
C SER A 311 25.34 36.43 -8.49
N VAL A 312 26.48 35.87 -8.05
CA VAL A 312 27.69 35.80 -8.87
C VAL A 312 27.49 34.91 -10.10
N GLU A 313 26.81 33.78 -9.96
CA GLU A 313 26.49 32.88 -11.09
C GLU A 313 25.46 33.49 -12.04
N ARG A 314 24.55 34.32 -11.52
CA ARG A 314 23.63 35.10 -12.36
C ARG A 314 24.31 36.24 -13.11
N GLY A 315 25.49 36.67 -12.66
CA GLY A 315 26.27 37.75 -13.27
C GLY A 315 25.81 39.16 -12.93
N GLU A 316 24.86 39.33 -12.01
CA GLU A 316 24.36 40.63 -11.58
C GLU A 316 24.19 40.71 -10.05
N PRO A 317 24.50 41.85 -9.41
CA PRO A 317 24.23 42.06 -7.99
C PRO A 317 22.74 41.92 -7.64
N SER A 318 22.44 41.67 -6.38
CA SER A 318 21.06 41.63 -5.88
C SER A 318 20.85 42.67 -4.80
N LYS A 319 19.64 43.25 -4.77
CA LYS A 319 19.23 44.26 -3.81
C LYS A 319 18.32 43.67 -2.76
N PHE A 320 18.60 43.96 -1.50
CA PHE A 320 17.83 43.46 -0.36
C PHE A 320 17.64 44.55 0.68
N GLY A 321 16.45 44.62 1.28
CA GLY A 321 16.28 45.35 2.54
C GLY A 321 16.95 44.58 3.68
N VAL A 322 17.76 45.25 4.51
CA VAL A 322 18.54 44.59 5.58
C VAL A 322 17.66 43.83 6.57
N GLY A 323 16.47 44.34 6.89
CA GLY A 323 15.48 43.66 7.73
C GLY A 323 14.61 42.62 7.02
N GLY A 324 14.74 42.47 5.69
CA GLY A 324 13.92 41.57 4.87
C GLY A 324 14.57 40.22 4.55
N VAL A 325 15.76 39.97 5.08
CA VAL A 325 16.56 38.74 4.86
C VAL A 325 16.60 37.89 6.13
N ILE A 326 17.23 36.72 6.06
CA ILE A 326 17.39 35.83 7.21
C ILE A 326 18.15 36.53 8.36
N LYS A 327 17.86 36.16 9.60
CA LYS A 327 18.40 36.83 10.81
C LYS A 327 19.93 36.94 10.80
N GLY A 328 20.62 35.89 10.36
CA GLY A 328 22.08 35.89 10.26
C GLY A 328 22.62 36.92 9.26
N TRP A 329 21.92 37.16 8.15
CA TRP A 329 22.28 38.21 7.20
C TRP A 329 21.99 39.60 7.77
N THR A 330 20.83 39.80 8.41
CA THR A 330 20.49 41.07 9.05
C THR A 330 21.55 41.48 10.07
N GLU A 331 22.02 40.53 10.89
CA GLU A 331 23.10 40.78 11.85
C GLU A 331 24.45 41.04 11.16
N ALA A 332 24.84 40.19 10.20
CA ALA A 332 26.12 40.34 9.49
C ALA A 332 26.23 41.68 8.75
N LEU A 333 25.20 42.04 7.98
CA LEU A 333 25.22 43.23 7.12
C LEU A 333 25.42 44.52 7.92
N GLN A 334 24.79 44.64 9.10
CA GLN A 334 24.94 45.81 9.98
C GLN A 334 26.35 45.95 10.58
N LEU A 335 27.14 44.86 10.57
CA LEU A 335 28.55 44.87 10.99
C LEU A 335 29.52 45.03 9.83
N MET A 336 29.07 44.76 8.60
CA MET A 336 29.85 44.96 7.38
C MET A 336 29.92 46.44 7.00
N ARG A 337 30.96 46.80 6.27
CA ARG A 337 31.18 48.11 5.65
C ARG A 337 31.14 47.97 4.14
N VAL A 338 30.70 49.01 3.44
CA VAL A 338 30.78 49.02 1.96
C VAL A 338 32.20 48.72 1.49
N GLY A 339 32.32 47.74 0.59
CA GLY A 339 33.56 47.16 0.09
C GLY A 339 34.03 45.90 0.83
N ASP A 340 33.38 45.52 1.94
CA ASP A 340 33.68 44.27 2.64
C ASP A 340 33.30 43.06 1.79
N LYS A 341 34.15 42.03 1.82
CA LYS A 341 33.78 40.67 1.44
C LYS A 341 33.96 39.74 2.64
N TRP A 342 32.88 39.15 3.12
CA TRP A 342 32.87 38.25 4.27
C TRP A 342 32.43 36.85 3.86
N LYS A 343 32.91 35.84 4.58
CA LYS A 343 32.36 34.50 4.58
C LYS A 343 31.57 34.29 5.86
N LEU A 344 30.27 34.04 5.75
CA LEU A 344 29.35 33.81 6.86
C LEU A 344 29.11 32.31 7.01
N PHE A 345 29.02 31.84 8.25
CA PHE A 345 28.58 30.50 8.61
C PHE A 345 27.40 30.65 9.57
N ILE A 346 26.22 30.35 9.08
CA ILE A 346 24.95 30.74 9.69
C ILE A 346 24.28 29.48 10.25
N PRO A 347 24.16 29.35 11.58
CA PRO A 347 23.38 28.27 12.17
C PRO A 347 21.92 28.31 11.72
N SER A 348 21.26 27.16 11.71
CA SER A 348 19.95 27.01 11.08
C SER A 348 18.84 27.86 11.71
N ASP A 349 18.89 28.13 13.01
CA ASP A 349 17.96 28.99 13.75
C ASP A 349 18.05 30.49 13.38
N LEU A 350 19.20 30.91 12.84
CA LEU A 350 19.43 32.21 12.22
C LEU A 350 19.16 32.22 10.70
N ALA A 351 18.78 31.07 10.14
CA ALA A 351 18.45 30.85 8.73
C ALA A 351 16.99 30.39 8.57
N TYR A 352 16.76 29.17 8.05
CA TYR A 352 15.44 28.63 7.72
C TYR A 352 14.91 27.58 8.73
N GLY A 353 15.67 27.27 9.78
CA GLY A 353 15.27 26.42 10.91
C GLY A 353 14.80 25.01 10.52
N GLU A 354 13.94 24.44 11.37
CA GLU A 354 13.43 23.06 11.23
C GLU A 354 12.60 22.84 9.96
N SER A 355 12.06 23.90 9.37
CA SER A 355 11.22 23.80 8.17
C SER A 355 12.03 23.79 6.88
N GLY A 356 13.25 24.34 6.87
CA GLY A 356 14.02 24.54 5.65
C GLY A 356 13.33 25.50 4.67
N SER A 357 13.79 25.54 3.42
CA SER A 357 13.21 26.36 2.35
C SER A 357 13.67 25.89 0.97
N ASN A 358 12.74 25.58 0.05
CA ASN A 358 13.04 25.14 -1.31
C ASN A 358 14.11 24.02 -1.37
N SER A 359 15.32 24.33 -1.84
CA SER A 359 16.47 23.42 -1.93
C SER A 359 17.23 23.23 -0.61
N ILE A 360 16.89 24.01 0.42
CA ILE A 360 17.53 23.97 1.74
C ILE A 360 16.74 23.03 2.64
N GLY A 361 17.40 21.97 3.11
CA GLY A 361 16.80 21.01 4.02
C GLY A 361 16.49 21.57 5.41
N PRO A 362 15.77 20.79 6.24
CA PRO A 362 15.49 21.14 7.62
C PRO A 362 16.78 21.25 8.43
N ASN A 363 16.86 22.24 9.31
CA ASN A 363 17.99 22.48 10.22
C ASN A 363 19.36 22.61 9.55
N GLU A 364 19.42 23.00 8.28
CA GLU A 364 20.71 23.18 7.60
C GLU A 364 21.44 24.45 8.02
N THR A 365 22.73 24.28 8.34
CA THR A 365 23.69 25.38 8.48
C THR A 365 24.11 25.85 7.10
N LEU A 366 24.07 27.17 6.88
CA LEU A 366 24.38 27.77 5.58
C LEU A 366 25.76 28.42 5.61
N THR A 367 26.48 28.33 4.48
CA THR A 367 27.68 29.13 4.24
C THR A 367 27.39 30.15 3.15
N PHE A 368 27.76 31.41 3.37
CA PHE A 368 27.66 32.45 2.36
C PHE A 368 29.00 33.15 2.19
N GLU A 369 29.39 33.44 0.96
CA GLU A 369 30.30 34.57 0.69
C GLU A 369 29.46 35.76 0.28
N VAL A 370 29.65 36.91 0.94
CA VAL A 370 28.88 38.14 0.70
C VAL A 370 29.85 39.29 0.48
N GLU A 371 29.71 40.02 -0.62
CA GLU A 371 30.41 41.27 -0.90
C GLU A 371 29.40 42.43 -0.90
N LEU A 372 29.58 43.39 0.00
CA LEU A 372 28.72 44.56 0.13
C LEU A 372 29.19 45.67 -0.81
N LEU A 373 28.40 45.97 -1.84
CA LEU A 373 28.78 46.88 -2.92
C LEU A 373 28.32 48.31 -2.66
N SER A 374 27.07 48.49 -2.22
CA SER A 374 26.49 49.81 -1.98
C SER A 374 25.36 49.76 -0.94
N ILE A 375 25.05 50.93 -0.38
CA ILE A 375 23.91 51.13 0.53
C ILE A 375 23.03 52.21 -0.10
N THR A 376 21.73 51.94 -0.18
CA THR A 376 20.69 52.91 -0.53
C THR A 376 19.90 53.20 0.73
N PRO A 377 20.12 54.36 1.38
CA PRO A 377 19.37 54.73 2.57
C PRO A 377 17.88 54.80 2.29
N ARG A 378 17.06 54.33 3.22
CA ARG A 378 15.62 54.55 3.13
C ARG A 378 15.36 56.05 3.28
N PRO A 379 14.65 56.72 2.35
CA PRO A 379 14.28 58.11 2.53
C PRO A 379 13.42 58.24 3.80
N GLU A 380 13.88 59.04 4.76
CA GLU A 380 13.11 59.37 5.96
C GLU A 380 11.75 59.97 5.53
N PRO A 381 10.63 59.56 6.15
CA PRO A 381 9.38 60.28 5.95
C PRO A 381 9.56 61.70 6.48
N VAL A 382 9.68 62.66 5.56
CA VAL A 382 9.77 64.09 5.89
C VAL A 382 8.53 64.50 6.70
N SER A 383 8.72 64.68 8.01
CA SER A 383 7.73 65.32 8.88
C SER A 383 7.59 66.78 8.44
N PRO A 384 6.40 67.26 8.06
CA PRO A 384 6.24 68.66 7.71
C PRO A 384 6.37 69.54 8.96
N GLU A 385 7.04 70.68 8.78
CA GLU A 385 7.03 71.90 9.61
C GLU A 385 8.16 72.12 10.62
N SER A 386 9.21 72.82 10.15
CA SER A 386 9.77 73.97 10.87
C SER A 386 10.40 74.92 9.84
N ASN A 387 9.58 75.77 9.22
CA ASN A 387 9.96 77.10 8.72
C ASN A 387 8.73 77.78 8.08
N ALA A 388 7.94 78.47 8.90
CA ALA A 388 6.99 79.46 8.43
C ALA A 388 7.16 80.75 9.26
N THR A 389 8.15 81.57 8.87
CA THR A 389 8.11 82.99 9.20
C THR A 389 7.11 83.63 8.25
N LEU A 390 5.85 83.75 8.70
CA LEU A 390 4.81 84.47 7.98
C LEU A 390 5.09 85.98 8.05
N VAL A 391 5.61 86.54 6.95
CA VAL A 391 5.52 87.98 6.67
C VAL A 391 4.10 88.25 6.16
N LEU A 392 3.31 88.98 6.94
CA LEU A 392 1.98 89.43 6.53
C LEU A 392 2.11 90.72 5.71
N ASP A 393 1.86 90.62 4.40
CA ASP A 393 1.63 91.78 3.53
C ASP A 393 0.22 92.35 3.78
N PRO A 394 0.06 93.61 4.22
CA PRO A 394 -1.24 94.17 4.61
C PRO A 394 -2.13 94.65 3.45
N ASN A 395 -1.92 94.18 2.21
CA ASN A 395 -2.70 94.68 1.07
C ASN A 395 -3.22 93.63 0.07
N SER A 396 -3.28 92.34 0.45
CA SER A 396 -3.93 91.33 -0.39
C SER A 396 -5.43 91.25 -0.09
N THR A 397 -6.24 91.75 -1.01
CA THR A 397 -7.70 91.74 -0.93
C THR A 397 -8.24 90.51 -1.66
N ALA A 398 -8.39 89.39 -0.96
CA ALA A 398 -9.23 88.30 -1.41
C ALA A 398 -9.91 87.65 -0.20
N LEU A 399 -11.24 87.68 -0.23
CA LEU A 399 -12.12 87.26 0.86
C LEU A 399 -12.08 85.73 1.11
N PRO A 400 -12.31 85.30 2.37
CA PRO A 400 -12.19 83.92 2.82
C PRO A 400 -13.54 83.19 2.72
N SER A 401 -13.55 81.86 2.92
CA SER A 401 -14.58 81.06 3.65
C SER A 401 -14.31 79.55 3.47
N PRO A 402 -14.81 78.65 4.35
CA PRO A 402 -14.35 78.44 5.71
C PRO A 402 -13.97 76.97 5.98
N VAL A 403 -13.17 76.76 7.02
CA VAL A 403 -12.95 75.46 7.69
C VAL A 403 -14.07 75.25 8.73
N ILE A 404 -14.21 74.01 9.25
CA ILE A 404 -14.83 73.55 10.53
C ILE A 404 -15.91 72.46 10.26
N ASP A 405 -16.01 71.31 10.94
CA ASP A 405 -15.19 70.63 11.97
C ASP A 405 -15.52 69.12 11.97
N LEU A 406 -14.64 68.38 12.66
CA LEU A 406 -14.89 67.11 13.31
C LEU A 406 -15.96 67.23 14.41
N ASN A 407 -16.89 66.27 14.49
CA ASN A 407 -17.28 65.71 15.79
C ASN A 407 -18.07 64.41 15.64
N GLY A 408 -17.70 63.43 16.48
CA GLY A 408 -18.25 62.10 16.47
C GLY A 408 -19.72 62.01 16.87
N SER A 409 -20.36 60.94 16.41
CA SER A 409 -21.31 60.19 17.22
C SER A 409 -21.53 58.79 16.66
N THR A 410 -21.53 57.86 17.59
CA THR A 410 -21.93 56.46 17.49
C THR A 410 -23.36 56.30 16.99
N VAL A 411 -23.59 55.36 16.07
CA VAL A 411 -24.90 54.73 15.86
C VAL A 411 -24.72 53.22 15.76
N LYS A 412 -25.43 52.50 16.63
CA LYS A 412 -25.56 51.03 16.70
C LYS A 412 -26.55 50.53 15.61
N PRO A 413 -26.59 49.21 15.34
CA PRO A 413 -27.05 48.64 14.09
C PRO A 413 -28.57 48.52 14.03
N ASP A 414 -29.12 48.51 12.83
CA ASP A 414 -30.43 47.90 12.61
C ASP A 414 -30.43 46.99 11.39
N ALA A 415 -31.11 45.88 11.64
CA ALA A 415 -31.21 44.70 10.81
C ALA A 415 -32.15 44.92 9.61
N ASN A 416 -32.14 43.91 8.74
CA ASN A 416 -33.18 43.55 7.80
C ASN A 416 -33.01 44.08 6.36
N LYS A 417 -32.33 43.28 5.52
CA LYS A 417 -32.75 43.13 4.13
C LYS A 417 -32.44 41.73 3.57
N SER A 418 -33.52 40.95 3.51
CA SER A 418 -33.74 39.80 2.63
C SER A 418 -33.32 40.11 1.19
N LEU A 419 -32.54 39.21 0.57
CA LEU A 419 -32.45 39.07 -0.88
C LEU A 419 -32.45 37.59 -1.24
N GLY A 420 -33.45 37.20 -2.03
CA GLY A 420 -33.64 35.88 -2.57
C GLY A 420 -32.76 35.57 -3.77
N GLU A 421 -32.55 34.26 -3.95
CA GLU A 421 -32.46 33.47 -5.18
C GLU A 421 -31.95 34.14 -6.47
N SER A 422 -30.80 33.66 -6.95
CA SER A 422 -30.66 32.78 -8.14
C SER A 422 -29.34 32.97 -8.92
N PRO A 423 -28.90 31.97 -9.69
CA PRO A 423 -27.51 31.52 -9.75
C PRO A 423 -26.76 31.94 -11.03
N LEU A 424 -25.42 31.91 -10.98
CA LEU A 424 -24.58 31.94 -12.17
C LEU A 424 -23.71 30.69 -12.25
N LYS A 425 -24.02 29.87 -13.26
CA LYS A 425 -23.20 28.79 -13.80
C LYS A 425 -21.93 29.37 -14.43
N LEU A 426 -20.81 28.71 -14.24
CA LEU A 426 -19.58 28.92 -15.01
C LEU A 426 -19.37 27.70 -15.91
N ASP A 427 -19.49 27.91 -17.22
CA ASP A 427 -19.21 26.91 -18.25
C ASP A 427 -17.70 26.63 -18.35
N LEU A 428 -17.35 25.35 -18.35
CA LEU A 428 -16.04 24.84 -18.73
C LEU A 428 -16.20 24.04 -20.02
N ASN A 429 -15.72 24.59 -21.14
CA ASN A 429 -15.30 23.79 -22.29
C ASN A 429 -14.43 24.60 -23.25
N GLY A 430 -13.30 24.03 -23.69
CA GLY A 430 -12.61 24.52 -24.89
C GLY A 430 -11.10 24.36 -24.90
N SER A 431 -10.65 23.18 -25.27
CA SER A 431 -9.33 22.79 -25.79
C SER A 431 -8.43 23.89 -26.38
N ARG A 432 -7.14 23.81 -26.05
CA ARG A 432 -6.05 23.66 -27.03
C ARG A 432 -4.82 23.05 -26.39
#